data_AF-A0A7S1CN25-F1
#
_entry.id   AF-A0A7S1CN25-F1
#
_cell.length_a   1.000
_cell.length_b   1.000
_cell.length_c   1.000
_cell.angle_alpha   90.00
_cell.angle_beta   90.00
_cell.angle_gamma   90.00
#
_symmetry.space_group_name_H-M   'P 1'
#
loop_
_entity.id
_entity.type
_entity.pdbx_description
1 polymer ?
#
loop_
_entity_poly.entity_id
_entity_poly.type
_entity_poly.pdbx_seq_one_letter_code
_entity_poly.pdbx_strand_id
1 'polypeptide(L)'
;AGGGAGAAPPAARPWVVVNTAVEESTLGARQPSLLRSLVGAAPPLLPQDEFLRDHLAPCDAVCISAGGNDVALRPTIATGINMIMLVKRGSVASIRAGDAWGTSHFEGLFGTDMQRYVAALCSKCAPARVGVCSIYFPDETATGSWADTTLGLLGYDDEPAKLQAAIAMIHERATSHVRAPDARTRVVPIRLSEVLDGKVSEDYVCRVEPSASGGRKMADLIWRDLGLGVDAETAAEAAAAAARDDAAAAAATTATEAAGG
;
A
#
# COMPACT_ATOMS: atom_id res chain seq x y z
N ALA A 1 -40.03 -20.32 -30.31
CA ALA A 1 -39.65 -19.51 -29.12
C ALA A 1 -38.14 -19.66 -28.97
N GLY A 2 -37.39 -18.60 -29.27
CA GLY A 2 -35.93 -18.67 -29.38
C GLY A 2 -35.29 -18.76 -28.00
N GLY A 3 -34.50 -19.83 -27.79
CA GLY A 3 -33.59 -19.95 -26.65
C GLY A 3 -32.51 -18.89 -26.76
N GLY A 4 -32.49 -17.95 -25.80
CA GLY A 4 -31.40 -17.00 -25.66
C GLY A 4 -30.14 -17.76 -25.25
N ALA A 5 -29.17 -17.83 -26.17
CA ALA A 5 -27.84 -18.33 -25.86
C ALA A 5 -27.25 -17.51 -24.71
N GLY A 6 -26.88 -18.19 -23.62
CA GLY A 6 -26.20 -17.60 -22.48
C GLY A 6 -24.94 -16.88 -22.98
N ALA A 7 -24.89 -15.56 -22.76
CA ALA A 7 -23.72 -14.77 -23.13
C ALA A 7 -22.51 -15.29 -22.34
N ALA A 8 -21.43 -15.58 -23.06
CA ALA A 8 -20.18 -16.00 -22.44
C ALA A 8 -19.77 -14.99 -21.35
N PRO A 9 -19.25 -15.47 -20.21
CA PRO A 9 -18.79 -14.61 -19.13
C PRO A 9 -17.73 -13.64 -19.66
N PRO A 10 -17.77 -12.36 -19.26
CA PRO A 10 -16.84 -11.36 -19.77
C PRO A 10 -15.41 -11.77 -19.43
N ALA A 11 -14.53 -11.74 -20.42
CA ALA A 11 -13.10 -11.94 -20.22
C ALA A 11 -12.57 -10.97 -19.14
N ALA A 12 -11.65 -11.47 -18.30
CA ALA A 12 -10.99 -10.65 -17.29
C ALA A 12 -10.43 -9.38 -17.94
N ARG A 13 -10.84 -8.21 -17.45
CA ARG A 13 -10.41 -6.95 -18.03
C ARG A 13 -8.93 -6.73 -17.69
N PRO A 14 -8.08 -6.35 -18.67
CA PRO A 14 -6.70 -6.03 -18.39
C PRO A 14 -6.64 -4.81 -17.46
N TRP A 15 -5.79 -4.87 -16.44
CA TRP A 15 -5.49 -3.73 -15.60
C TRP A 15 -4.58 -2.76 -16.35
N VAL A 16 -4.86 -1.46 -16.22
CA VAL A 16 -3.96 -0.38 -16.68
C VAL A 16 -3.38 0.28 -15.44
N VAL A 17 -2.06 0.42 -15.42
CA VAL A 17 -1.36 1.09 -14.32
C VAL A 17 -1.06 2.53 -14.72
N VAL A 18 -1.48 3.48 -13.89
CA VAL A 18 -1.15 4.90 -14.02
C VAL A 18 -0.27 5.29 -12.84
N ASN A 19 0.99 5.63 -13.11
CA ASN A 19 1.89 6.13 -12.08
C ASN A 19 1.78 7.65 -11.97
N THR A 20 1.36 8.14 -10.81
CA THR A 20 1.29 9.57 -10.49
C THR A 20 2.26 9.97 -9.38
N ALA A 21 3.16 9.06 -8.97
CA ALA A 21 4.13 9.33 -7.92
C ALA A 21 5.09 10.43 -8.36
N VAL A 22 5.39 11.33 -7.41
CA VAL A 22 6.41 12.36 -7.57
C VAL A 22 7.50 12.10 -6.54
N GLU A 23 8.72 12.03 -7.03
CA GLU A 23 9.92 11.81 -6.23
C GLU A 23 10.04 12.86 -5.11
N GLU A 24 10.61 12.46 -3.98
CA GLU A 24 10.80 13.30 -2.78
C GLU A 24 9.52 13.92 -2.18
N SER A 25 8.33 13.55 -2.66
CA SER A 25 7.08 14.00 -2.03
C SER A 25 6.92 13.34 -0.66
N THR A 26 6.32 14.07 0.28
CA THR A 26 6.21 13.69 1.69
C THR A 26 4.76 13.75 2.18
N LEU A 27 4.44 13.03 3.25
CA LEU A 27 3.17 13.21 3.98
C LEU A 27 3.14 14.58 4.67
N GLY A 28 4.28 15.08 5.13
CA GLY A 28 4.45 16.42 5.69
C GLY A 28 3.98 17.53 4.74
N ALA A 29 4.23 17.39 3.43
CA ALA A 29 3.73 18.34 2.41
C ALA A 29 2.18 18.34 2.29
N ARG A 30 1.53 17.30 2.82
CA ARG A 30 0.07 17.12 2.85
C ARG A 30 -0.51 17.40 4.23
N GLN A 31 0.30 17.83 5.20
CA GLN A 31 -0.22 18.20 6.52
C GLN A 31 -0.98 19.53 6.44
N PRO A 32 -2.18 19.62 7.04
CA PRO A 32 -2.88 20.88 7.14
C PRO A 32 -2.08 21.85 8.02
N SER A 33 -2.07 23.14 7.65
CA SER A 33 -1.58 24.17 8.55
C SER A 33 -2.37 24.17 9.86
N LEU A 34 -1.80 24.72 10.94
CA LEU A 34 -2.48 24.83 12.23
C LEU A 34 -3.88 25.46 12.08
N LEU A 35 -3.96 26.55 11.30
CA LEU A 35 -5.22 27.23 11.03
C LEU A 35 -6.23 26.32 10.31
N ARG A 36 -5.80 25.55 9.29
CA ARG A 36 -6.67 24.59 8.61
C ARG A 36 -7.13 23.47 9.52
N SER A 37 -6.25 22.98 10.40
CA SER A 37 -6.57 21.96 11.39
C SER A 37 -7.64 22.45 12.37
N LEU A 38 -7.52 23.70 12.84
CA LEU A 38 -8.48 24.30 13.78
C LEU A 38 -9.89 24.44 13.20
N VAL A 39 -10.00 24.68 11.90
CA VAL A 39 -11.30 24.78 11.21
C VAL A 39 -11.77 23.47 10.59
N GLY A 40 -11.09 22.34 10.87
CA GLY A 40 -11.44 21.03 10.35
C GLY A 40 -11.33 20.90 8.83
N ALA A 41 -10.54 21.75 8.17
CA ALA A 41 -10.37 21.70 6.72
C ALA A 41 -9.57 20.45 6.31
N ALA A 42 -9.96 19.86 5.18
CA ALA A 42 -9.23 18.75 4.58
C ALA A 42 -7.74 19.12 4.35
N PRO A 43 -6.83 18.14 4.46
CA PRO A 43 -5.41 18.34 4.15
C PRO A 43 -5.24 18.85 2.72
N PRO A 44 -4.20 19.65 2.43
CA PRO A 44 -3.85 19.97 1.06
C PRO A 44 -3.46 18.70 0.29
N LEU A 45 -3.90 18.64 -0.95
CA LEU A 45 -3.49 17.63 -1.92
C LEU A 45 -2.46 18.27 -2.87
N LEU A 46 -1.44 17.53 -3.28
CA LEU A 46 -0.54 17.96 -4.33
C LEU A 46 -1.22 17.79 -5.70
N PRO A 47 -0.75 18.47 -6.77
CA PRO A 47 -1.41 18.40 -8.09
C PRO A 47 -1.65 16.97 -8.60
N GLN A 48 -0.70 16.05 -8.38
CA GLN A 48 -0.83 14.65 -8.74
C GLN A 48 -1.88 13.89 -7.90
N ASP A 49 -2.08 14.27 -6.64
CA ASP A 49 -3.11 13.70 -5.78
C ASP A 49 -4.50 14.21 -6.20
N GLU A 50 -4.59 15.48 -6.58
CA GLU A 50 -5.82 16.08 -7.12
C GLU A 50 -6.22 15.41 -8.43
N PHE A 51 -5.24 15.17 -9.32
CA PHE A 51 -5.48 14.43 -10.56
C PHE A 51 -6.05 13.04 -10.27
N LEU A 52 -5.45 12.29 -9.35
CA LEU A 52 -5.99 10.99 -8.93
C LEU A 52 -7.41 11.13 -8.39
N ARG A 53 -7.63 11.93 -7.34
CA ARG A 53 -8.96 12.15 -6.72
C ARG A 53 -10.05 12.46 -7.75
N ASP A 54 -9.72 13.27 -8.74
CA ASP A 54 -10.67 13.78 -9.73
C ASP A 54 -10.98 12.76 -10.84
N HIS A 55 -10.18 11.70 -10.98
CA HIS A 55 -10.35 10.68 -12.02
C HIS A 55 -10.55 9.25 -11.49
N LEU A 56 -10.62 9.06 -10.16
CA LEU A 56 -10.93 7.76 -9.57
C LEU A 56 -12.33 7.28 -9.95
N ALA A 57 -12.43 5.99 -10.28
CA ALA A 57 -13.67 5.26 -10.49
C ALA A 57 -13.92 4.22 -9.38
N PRO A 58 -15.18 3.80 -9.17
CA PRO A 58 -15.52 2.85 -8.11
C PRO A 58 -14.87 1.47 -8.26
N CYS A 59 -14.44 1.08 -9.46
CA CYS A 59 -13.76 -0.19 -9.72
C CYS A 59 -12.24 -0.14 -9.51
N ASP A 60 -11.67 1.03 -9.27
CA ASP A 60 -10.23 1.21 -9.25
C ASP A 60 -9.60 0.66 -7.97
N ALA A 61 -8.31 0.36 -8.08
CA ALA A 61 -7.43 0.13 -6.96
C ALA A 61 -6.37 1.23 -6.90
N VAL A 62 -6.17 1.82 -5.73
CA VAL A 62 -5.16 2.86 -5.50
C VAL A 62 -4.05 2.29 -4.65
N CYS A 63 -2.80 2.47 -5.04
CA CYS A 63 -1.64 2.11 -4.20
C CYS A 63 -0.93 3.39 -3.74
N ILE A 64 -0.82 3.55 -2.42
CA ILE A 64 -0.18 4.70 -1.79
C ILE A 64 1.12 4.22 -1.16
N SER A 65 2.24 4.76 -1.64
CA SER A 65 3.56 4.62 -1.02
C SER A 65 4.08 6.02 -0.69
N ALA A 66 3.94 6.43 0.57
CA ALA A 66 4.35 7.73 1.07
C ALA A 66 4.84 7.62 2.51
N GLY A 67 5.73 8.54 2.92
CA GLY A 67 6.27 8.57 4.28
C GLY A 67 7.74 8.12 4.41
N GLY A 68 8.28 7.34 3.46
CA GLY A 68 9.71 7.01 3.44
C GLY A 68 10.59 8.26 3.37
N ASN A 69 10.20 9.23 2.53
CA ASN A 69 10.91 10.50 2.37
C ASN A 69 10.80 11.41 3.60
N ASP A 70 9.70 11.33 4.35
CA ASP A 70 9.51 12.05 5.62
C ASP A 70 10.53 11.61 6.68
N VAL A 71 11.06 10.39 6.55
CA VAL A 71 12.10 9.86 7.43
C VAL A 71 13.49 10.09 6.85
N ALA A 72 13.70 9.86 5.55
CA ALA A 72 15.03 9.77 4.95
C ALA A 72 15.52 11.05 4.24
N LEU A 73 14.68 11.68 3.42
CA LEU A 73 15.12 12.74 2.49
C LEU A 73 14.76 14.15 2.95
N ARG A 74 13.58 14.33 3.53
CA ARG A 74 13.07 15.63 3.98
C ARG A 74 12.43 15.53 5.37
N PRO A 75 13.17 15.05 6.38
CA PRO A 75 12.65 15.05 7.73
C PRO A 75 12.41 16.47 8.19
N THR A 76 11.21 16.73 8.70
CA THR A 76 11.01 17.94 9.51
C THR A 76 11.94 17.87 10.73
N ILE A 77 12.30 19.03 11.30
CA ILE A 77 13.13 19.06 12.53
C ILE A 77 12.51 18.17 13.61
N ALA A 78 11.19 18.22 13.76
CA ALA A 78 10.44 17.35 14.67
C ALA A 78 10.63 15.85 14.35
N THR A 79 10.55 15.48 13.07
CA THR A 79 10.74 14.07 12.65
C THR A 79 12.16 13.59 12.91
N GLY A 80 13.17 14.42 12.62
CA GLY A 80 14.57 14.10 12.93
C GLY A 80 14.81 13.91 14.43
N ILE A 81 14.32 14.83 15.27
CA ILE A 81 14.45 14.71 16.73
C ILE A 81 13.75 13.45 17.25
N ASN A 82 12.51 13.19 16.83
CA ASN A 82 11.76 12.02 17.29
C ASN A 82 12.40 10.72 16.79
N MET A 83 12.93 10.69 15.55
CA MET A 83 13.66 9.52 15.06
C MET A 83 14.89 9.23 15.91
N ILE A 84 15.72 10.25 16.17
CA ILE A 84 16.92 10.10 17.01
C ILE A 84 16.55 9.62 18.41
N MET A 85 15.51 10.19 19.03
CA MET A 85 15.04 9.76 20.35
C MET A 85 14.58 8.30 20.31
N LEU A 86 13.85 7.90 19.27
CA LEU A 86 13.34 6.55 19.08
C LEU A 86 14.48 5.53 18.96
N VAL A 87 15.43 5.76 18.05
CA VAL A 87 16.48 4.77 17.76
C VAL A 87 17.71 4.84 18.67
N LYS A 88 18.08 6.02 19.20
CA LYS A 88 19.26 6.13 20.08
C LYS A 88 18.93 5.92 21.55
N ARG A 89 17.70 6.21 21.99
CA ARG A 89 17.29 6.04 23.40
C ARG A 89 16.34 4.87 23.63
N GLY A 90 15.60 4.44 22.61
CA GLY A 90 14.73 3.27 22.71
C GLY A 90 15.53 1.96 22.67
N SER A 91 15.16 1.00 23.49
CA SER A 91 15.54 -0.39 23.29
C SER A 91 14.63 -1.03 22.23
N VAL A 92 15.08 -2.09 21.56
CA VAL A 92 14.23 -2.84 20.61
C VAL A 92 12.91 -3.27 21.26
N ALA A 93 12.95 -3.70 22.52
CA ALA A 93 11.75 -4.10 23.27
C ALA A 93 10.80 -2.91 23.49
N SER A 94 11.30 -1.74 23.92
CA SER A 94 10.45 -0.56 24.13
C SER A 94 9.90 0.00 22.83
N ILE A 95 10.67 -0.09 21.72
CA ILE A 95 10.20 0.33 20.40
C ILE A 95 9.06 -0.59 19.95
N ARG A 96 9.21 -1.91 20.05
CA ARG A 96 8.14 -2.87 19.70
C ARG A 96 6.89 -2.69 20.55
N ALA A 97 7.04 -2.40 21.84
CA ALA A 97 5.93 -2.12 22.73
C ALA A 97 5.20 -0.79 22.40
N GLY A 98 5.86 0.11 21.65
CA GLY A 98 5.36 1.45 21.35
C GLY A 98 5.58 2.45 22.49
N ASP A 99 6.39 2.11 23.49
CA ASP A 99 6.65 2.93 24.68
C ASP A 99 7.90 3.82 24.52
N ALA A 100 8.66 3.60 23.44
CA ALA A 100 9.85 4.39 23.15
C ALA A 100 9.49 5.84 22.79
N TRP A 101 10.38 6.77 23.14
CA TRP A 101 10.19 8.19 22.87
C TRP A 101 10.13 8.44 21.37
N GLY A 102 9.23 9.34 20.95
CA GLY A 102 8.99 9.62 19.54
C GLY A 102 8.01 8.68 18.85
N THR A 103 7.58 7.58 19.48
CA THR A 103 6.56 6.67 18.92
C THR A 103 5.28 7.42 18.54
N SER A 104 4.74 8.24 19.45
CA SER A 104 3.51 9.00 19.22
C SER A 104 3.60 9.95 18.01
N HIS A 105 4.78 10.52 17.74
CA HIS A 105 4.99 11.35 16.54
C HIS A 105 4.78 10.53 15.27
N PHE A 106 5.36 9.33 15.20
CA PHE A 106 5.23 8.45 14.03
C PHE A 106 3.84 7.83 13.92
N GLU A 107 3.17 7.49 15.03
CA GLU A 107 1.76 7.08 15.01
C GLU A 107 0.86 8.20 14.47
N GLY A 108 1.13 9.45 14.85
CA GLY A 108 0.46 10.64 14.30
C GLY A 108 0.65 10.76 12.79
N LEU A 109 1.90 10.73 12.33
CA LEU A 109 2.24 10.91 10.92
C LEU A 109 1.71 9.77 10.02
N PHE A 110 2.01 8.53 10.38
CA PHE A 110 1.68 7.35 9.55
C PHE A 110 0.29 6.79 9.79
N GLY A 111 -0.37 7.20 10.88
CA GLY A 111 -1.73 6.81 11.22
C GLY A 111 -2.70 7.96 10.92
N THR A 112 -2.65 9.01 11.73
CA THR A 112 -3.62 10.12 11.64
C THR A 112 -3.49 10.91 10.34
N ASP A 113 -2.28 11.30 9.94
CA ASP A 113 -2.12 12.13 8.74
C ASP A 113 -2.30 11.31 7.46
N MET A 114 -1.83 10.05 7.44
CA MET A 114 -2.16 9.10 6.37
C MET A 114 -3.67 8.89 6.24
N GLN A 115 -4.38 8.70 7.36
CA GLN A 115 -5.83 8.57 7.40
C GLN A 115 -6.55 9.79 6.79
N ARG A 116 -6.09 11.00 7.11
CA ARG A 116 -6.62 12.24 6.52
C ARG A 116 -6.32 12.34 5.03
N TYR A 117 -5.11 11.95 4.62
CA TYR A 117 -4.72 11.93 3.22
C TYR A 117 -5.57 10.97 2.40
N VAL A 118 -5.75 9.72 2.85
CA VAL A 118 -6.64 8.73 2.21
C VAL A 118 -8.07 9.27 2.11
N ALA A 119 -8.57 9.89 3.18
CA ALA A 119 -9.90 10.49 3.18
C ALA A 119 -10.03 11.63 2.15
N ALA A 120 -9.03 12.50 2.04
CA ALA A 120 -9.02 13.58 1.07
C ALA A 120 -8.91 13.06 -0.38
N LEU A 121 -8.07 12.05 -0.62
CA LEU A 121 -7.91 11.41 -1.92
C LEU A 121 -9.20 10.73 -2.40
N CYS A 122 -9.95 10.11 -1.49
CA CYS A 122 -11.22 9.42 -1.80
C CYS A 122 -12.46 10.33 -1.68
N SER A 123 -12.28 11.65 -1.50
CA SER A 123 -13.40 12.54 -1.17
C SER A 123 -14.43 12.73 -2.28
N LYS A 124 -14.07 12.45 -3.54
CA LYS A 124 -14.98 12.53 -4.70
C LYS A 124 -15.48 11.18 -5.20
N CYS A 125 -14.69 10.12 -4.99
CA CYS A 125 -15.04 8.76 -5.39
C CYS A 125 -14.50 7.78 -4.37
N ALA A 126 -15.30 6.76 -4.04
CA ALA A 126 -14.89 5.63 -3.24
C ALA A 126 -14.37 4.52 -4.17
N PRO A 127 -13.04 4.37 -4.34
CA PRO A 127 -12.48 3.26 -5.13
C PRO A 127 -12.76 1.93 -4.43
N ALA A 128 -12.71 0.82 -5.16
CA ALA A 128 -12.93 -0.50 -4.58
C ALA A 128 -11.88 -0.82 -3.51
N ARG A 129 -10.62 -0.44 -3.78
CA ARG A 129 -9.47 -0.83 -2.96
C ARG A 129 -8.46 0.32 -2.82
N VAL A 130 -7.89 0.47 -1.62
CA VAL A 130 -6.77 1.38 -1.35
C VAL A 130 -5.69 0.61 -0.59
N GLY A 131 -4.56 0.37 -1.24
CA GLY A 131 -3.35 -0.18 -0.64
C GLY A 131 -2.54 0.94 0.02
N VAL A 132 -2.24 0.81 1.31
CA VAL A 132 -1.38 1.75 2.03
C VAL A 132 -0.09 1.03 2.41
N CYS A 133 0.99 1.37 1.73
CA CYS A 133 2.29 0.77 1.92
C CYS A 133 2.98 1.35 3.16
N SER A 134 3.51 0.48 4.03
CA SER A 134 4.47 0.88 5.04
C SER A 134 5.90 0.92 4.48
N ILE A 135 6.79 1.60 5.18
CA ILE A 135 8.23 1.62 4.87
C ILE A 135 8.79 0.19 4.92
N TYR A 136 9.76 -0.11 4.04
CA TYR A 136 10.54 -1.36 4.05
C TYR A 136 11.88 -1.18 4.77
N PHE A 137 12.59 -2.27 5.05
CA PHE A 137 13.89 -2.18 5.72
C PHE A 137 14.97 -1.78 4.71
N PRO A 138 15.82 -0.77 5.01
CA PRO A 138 16.99 -0.48 4.20
C PRO A 138 17.96 -1.67 4.17
N ASP A 139 18.83 -1.72 3.16
CA ASP A 139 19.92 -2.70 3.13
C ASP A 139 20.84 -2.51 4.34
N GLU A 140 21.15 -3.60 5.04
CA GLU A 140 22.07 -3.59 6.16
C GLU A 140 23.53 -3.41 5.72
N THR A 141 23.85 -3.70 4.46
CA THR A 141 25.20 -3.58 3.93
C THR A 141 25.48 -2.16 3.46
N ALA A 142 26.50 -1.51 4.04
CA ALA A 142 26.99 -0.22 3.58
C ALA A 142 27.56 -0.31 2.14
N THR A 143 27.27 0.68 1.29
CA THR A 143 27.61 0.64 -0.15
C THR A 143 28.52 1.80 -0.61
N GLY A 144 28.89 2.70 0.29
CA GLY A 144 29.54 3.98 -0.01
C GLY A 144 28.58 5.04 -0.55
N SER A 145 27.27 4.85 -0.39
CA SER A 145 26.24 5.73 -0.95
C SER A 145 25.91 6.91 -0.01
N TRP A 146 25.13 7.88 -0.51
CA TRP A 146 24.66 9.00 0.30
C TRP A 146 23.87 8.54 1.54
N ALA A 147 23.15 7.41 1.44
CA ALA A 147 22.32 6.88 2.50
C ALA A 147 23.15 6.39 3.71
N ASP A 148 24.42 6.01 3.51
CA ASP A 148 25.28 5.51 4.59
C ASP A 148 25.48 6.56 5.69
N THR A 149 25.58 7.84 5.31
CA THR A 149 25.72 8.91 6.31
C THR A 149 24.48 9.00 7.19
N THR A 150 23.30 8.99 6.58
CA THR A 150 22.02 9.08 7.30
C THR A 150 21.77 7.83 8.15
N LEU A 151 21.96 6.64 7.58
CA LEU A 151 21.75 5.36 8.26
C LEU A 151 22.77 5.14 9.39
N GLY A 152 24.04 5.50 9.18
CA GLY A 152 25.08 5.47 10.22
C GLY A 152 24.76 6.42 11.38
N LEU A 153 24.27 7.63 11.10
CA LEU A 153 23.80 8.55 12.16
C LEU A 153 22.67 7.97 13.00
N LEU A 154 21.78 7.17 12.40
CA LEU A 154 20.73 6.44 13.12
C LEU A 154 21.26 5.20 13.86
N GLY A 155 22.51 4.81 13.65
CA GLY A 155 23.11 3.59 14.23
C GLY A 155 22.65 2.32 13.52
N TYR A 156 22.18 2.44 12.28
CA TYR A 156 21.65 1.32 11.52
C TYR A 156 22.74 0.30 11.15
N ASP A 157 23.96 0.76 10.90
CA ASP A 157 25.10 -0.09 10.56
C ASP A 157 25.56 -0.98 11.73
N ASP A 158 25.36 -0.50 12.97
CA ASP A 158 25.74 -1.23 14.18
C ASP A 158 24.59 -2.09 14.73
N GLU A 159 23.35 -1.57 14.70
CA GLU A 159 22.18 -2.21 15.32
C GLU A 159 20.91 -2.02 14.46
N PRO A 160 20.83 -2.68 13.29
CA PRO A 160 19.73 -2.49 12.34
C PRO A 160 18.36 -2.85 12.92
N ALA A 161 18.35 -3.78 13.89
CA ALA A 161 17.17 -4.23 14.59
C ALA A 161 16.33 -3.11 15.22
N LYS A 162 16.93 -1.97 15.60
CA LYS A 162 16.19 -0.84 16.19
C LYS A 162 15.34 -0.10 15.17
N LEU A 163 15.92 0.26 14.03
CA LEU A 163 15.16 0.94 12.97
C LEU A 163 14.12 0.00 12.35
N GLN A 164 14.48 -1.28 12.16
CA GLN A 164 13.52 -2.30 11.70
C GLN A 164 12.36 -2.48 12.69
N ALA A 165 12.64 -2.50 13.99
CA ALA A 165 11.60 -2.53 15.02
C ALA A 165 10.71 -1.28 14.97
N ALA A 166 11.28 -0.10 14.72
CA ALA A 166 10.50 1.13 14.58
C ALA A 166 9.58 1.08 13.35
N ILE A 167 10.09 0.64 12.19
CA ILE A 167 9.30 0.48 10.97
C ILE A 167 8.17 -0.54 11.17
N ALA A 168 8.46 -1.69 11.79
CA ALA A 168 7.47 -2.72 12.08
C ALA A 168 6.38 -2.18 13.03
N MET A 169 6.79 -1.48 14.10
CA MET A 169 5.87 -0.84 15.04
C MET A 169 4.96 0.18 14.34
N ILE A 170 5.51 1.04 13.47
CA ILE A 170 4.73 2.02 12.71
C ILE A 170 3.66 1.33 11.87
N HIS A 171 4.03 0.26 11.17
CA HIS A 171 3.06 -0.51 10.41
C HIS A 171 1.97 -1.08 11.31
N GLU A 172 2.35 -1.74 12.40
CA GLU A 172 1.44 -2.47 13.29
C GLU A 172 0.48 -1.56 14.04
N ARG A 173 0.94 -0.39 14.48
CA ARG A 173 0.17 0.53 15.33
C ARG A 173 -0.49 1.66 14.57
N ALA A 174 0.03 2.04 13.40
CA ALA A 174 -0.44 3.19 12.65
C ALA A 174 -1.00 2.80 11.28
N THR A 175 -0.15 2.34 10.36
CA THR A 175 -0.54 2.12 8.96
C THR A 175 -1.64 1.06 8.81
N SER A 176 -1.59 -0.02 9.60
CA SER A 176 -2.60 -1.10 9.63
C SER A 176 -4.00 -0.64 10.07
N HIS A 177 -4.08 0.51 10.75
CA HIS A 177 -5.31 1.06 11.31
C HIS A 177 -5.94 2.13 10.42
N VAL A 178 -5.30 2.51 9.31
CA VAL A 178 -5.88 3.43 8.33
C VAL A 178 -7.14 2.82 7.70
N ARG A 179 -8.17 3.64 7.52
CA ARG A 179 -9.48 3.29 6.94
C ARG A 179 -9.86 4.31 5.87
N ALA A 180 -10.83 3.96 5.03
CA ALA A 180 -11.45 4.92 4.13
C ALA A 180 -12.71 5.50 4.81
N PRO A 181 -13.13 6.73 4.46
CA PRO A 181 -14.39 7.28 4.96
C PRO A 181 -15.62 6.48 4.51
N ASP A 182 -15.59 5.94 3.30
CA ASP A 182 -16.67 5.15 2.72
C ASP A 182 -16.43 3.66 2.99
N ALA A 183 -17.43 2.98 3.56
CA ALA A 183 -17.37 1.57 3.92
C ALA A 183 -17.23 0.62 2.70
N ARG A 184 -17.53 1.11 1.48
CA ARG A 184 -17.34 0.34 0.24
C ARG A 184 -15.87 0.23 -0.17
N THR A 185 -15.03 1.16 0.27
CA THR A 185 -13.60 1.14 -0.03
C THR A 185 -12.87 0.25 0.97
N ARG A 186 -12.29 -0.85 0.48
CA ARG A 186 -11.42 -1.70 1.28
C ARG A 186 -10.02 -1.10 1.36
N VAL A 187 -9.62 -0.67 2.55
CA VAL A 187 -8.22 -0.31 2.82
C VAL A 187 -7.42 -1.56 3.16
N VAL A 188 -6.30 -1.74 2.48
CA VAL A 188 -5.38 -2.87 2.64
C VAL A 188 -4.02 -2.33 3.09
N PRO A 189 -3.57 -2.60 4.33
CA PRO A 189 -2.21 -2.27 4.71
C PRO A 189 -1.23 -3.24 4.04
N ILE A 190 -0.17 -2.70 3.43
CA ILE A 190 0.82 -3.49 2.68
C ILE A 190 2.17 -3.33 3.37
N ARG A 191 2.71 -4.43 3.87
CA ARG A 191 3.97 -4.44 4.64
C ARG A 191 5.15 -4.68 3.70
N LEU A 192 5.70 -3.63 3.10
CA LEU A 192 6.79 -3.77 2.13
C LEU A 192 8.05 -4.46 2.70
N SER A 193 8.26 -4.40 4.02
CA SER A 193 9.36 -5.11 4.69
C SER A 193 9.23 -6.64 4.67
N GLU A 194 8.09 -7.22 4.23
CA GLU A 194 7.97 -8.66 4.01
C GLU A 194 8.85 -9.17 2.86
N VAL A 195 9.08 -8.31 1.86
CA VAL A 195 9.81 -8.68 0.64
C VAL A 195 11.11 -7.90 0.46
N LEU A 196 11.26 -6.79 1.18
CA LEU A 196 12.48 -5.99 1.29
C LEU A 196 12.89 -5.91 2.77
N ASP A 197 13.59 -6.95 3.22
CA ASP A 197 13.95 -7.19 4.63
C ASP A 197 15.35 -6.66 5.03
N GLY A 198 16.06 -6.04 4.09
CA GLY A 198 17.39 -5.47 4.30
C GLY A 198 18.53 -6.48 4.21
N LYS A 199 18.25 -7.76 3.89
CA LYS A 199 19.25 -8.83 3.90
C LYS A 199 19.82 -9.19 2.53
N VAL A 200 19.14 -8.82 1.46
CA VAL A 200 19.51 -9.15 0.07
C VAL A 200 19.89 -7.86 -0.66
N SER A 201 21.18 -7.52 -0.68
CA SER A 201 21.67 -6.25 -1.21
C SER A 201 21.33 -6.03 -2.69
N GLU A 202 21.17 -7.08 -3.48
CA GLU A 202 20.78 -6.99 -4.89
C GLU A 202 19.37 -6.43 -5.10
N ASP A 203 18.52 -6.44 -4.07
CA ASP A 203 17.20 -5.82 -4.13
C ASP A 203 17.24 -4.31 -3.93
N TYR A 204 18.41 -3.72 -3.66
CA TYR A 204 18.57 -2.31 -3.34
C TYR A 204 19.53 -1.59 -4.28
N VAL A 205 19.29 -0.30 -4.43
CA VAL A 205 20.19 0.70 -5.00
C VAL A 205 20.44 1.72 -3.90
N CYS A 206 21.72 2.00 -3.61
CA CYS A 206 22.11 2.93 -2.55
C CYS A 206 21.42 2.63 -1.20
N ARG A 207 21.20 1.35 -0.88
CA ARG A 207 20.55 0.81 0.33
C ARG A 207 19.08 1.15 0.57
N VAL A 208 18.54 2.17 -0.07
CA VAL A 208 17.20 2.69 0.24
C VAL A 208 16.26 2.66 -0.95
N GLU A 209 16.76 2.72 -2.18
CA GLU A 209 15.94 2.63 -3.38
C GLU A 209 15.80 1.15 -3.79
N PRO A 210 14.63 0.70 -4.24
CA PRO A 210 14.50 -0.66 -4.74
C PRO A 210 15.22 -0.79 -6.08
N SER A 211 15.99 -1.86 -6.26
CA SER A 211 16.51 -2.25 -7.57
C SER A 211 15.37 -2.76 -8.47
N ALA A 212 15.67 -3.13 -9.72
CA ALA A 212 14.68 -3.78 -10.58
C ALA A 212 14.14 -5.10 -9.96
N SER A 213 15.00 -5.86 -9.26
CA SER A 213 14.60 -7.07 -8.53
C SER A 213 13.72 -6.71 -7.33
N GLY A 214 14.16 -5.76 -6.50
CA GLY A 214 13.40 -5.32 -5.33
C GLY A 214 12.05 -4.74 -5.70
N GLY A 215 12.01 -3.90 -6.74
CA GLY A 215 10.78 -3.31 -7.27
C GLY A 215 9.80 -4.36 -7.81
N ARG A 216 10.29 -5.43 -8.45
CA ARG A 216 9.47 -6.57 -8.85
C ARG A 216 8.85 -7.27 -7.64
N LYS A 217 9.64 -7.57 -6.61
CA LYS A 217 9.14 -8.20 -5.38
C LYS A 217 8.06 -7.36 -4.70
N MET A 218 8.26 -6.04 -4.63
CA MET A 218 7.26 -5.10 -4.12
C MET A 218 5.99 -5.10 -4.97
N ALA A 219 6.11 -5.09 -6.29
CA ALA A 219 4.96 -5.10 -7.19
C ALA A 219 4.15 -6.40 -7.04
N ASP A 220 4.82 -7.55 -6.95
CA ASP A 220 4.18 -8.86 -6.74
C ASP A 220 3.43 -8.89 -5.38
N LEU A 221 4.03 -8.34 -4.32
CA LEU A 221 3.39 -8.17 -3.00
C LEU A 221 2.13 -7.30 -3.08
N ILE A 222 2.25 -6.10 -3.67
CA ILE A 222 1.13 -5.15 -3.80
C ILE A 222 -0.01 -5.79 -4.62
N TRP A 223 0.32 -6.45 -5.72
CA TRP A 223 -0.63 -7.13 -6.60
C TRP A 223 -1.42 -8.21 -5.86
N ARG A 224 -0.69 -9.05 -5.10
CA ARG A 224 -1.25 -10.11 -4.26
C ARG A 224 -2.19 -9.55 -3.19
N ASP A 225 -1.73 -8.59 -2.40
CA ASP A 225 -2.47 -8.10 -1.23
C ASP A 225 -3.72 -7.29 -1.63
N LEU A 226 -3.64 -6.56 -2.74
CA LEU A 226 -4.80 -5.91 -3.35
C LEU A 226 -5.77 -6.91 -4.01
N GLY A 227 -5.38 -8.18 -4.17
CA GLY A 227 -6.22 -9.22 -4.76
C GLY A 227 -6.48 -9.02 -6.26
N LEU A 228 -5.59 -8.31 -6.96
CA LEU A 228 -5.78 -7.97 -8.37
C LEU A 228 -5.67 -9.19 -9.31
N GLY A 229 -5.07 -10.28 -8.83
CA GLY A 229 -5.00 -11.57 -9.53
C GLY A 229 -6.20 -12.50 -9.28
N VAL A 230 -6.91 -12.34 -8.16
CA VAL A 230 -7.98 -13.27 -7.73
C VAL A 230 -9.28 -13.02 -8.51
N ASP A 231 -9.52 -11.78 -8.94
CA ASP A 231 -10.69 -11.44 -9.77
C ASP A 231 -10.63 -12.13 -11.14
N ALA A 232 -9.45 -12.48 -11.65
CA ALA A 232 -9.30 -13.22 -12.91
C ALA A 232 -9.55 -14.73 -12.73
N GLU A 233 -9.03 -15.32 -11.65
CA GLU A 233 -9.19 -16.76 -11.36
C GLU A 233 -10.62 -17.08 -10.90
N THR A 234 -11.20 -16.24 -10.03
CA THR A 234 -12.60 -16.39 -9.59
C THR A 234 -13.58 -16.11 -10.74
N ALA A 235 -13.30 -15.15 -11.62
CA ALA A 235 -14.10 -14.95 -12.83
C ALA A 235 -13.94 -16.13 -13.80
N ALA A 236 -12.76 -16.72 -13.91
CA ALA A 236 -12.52 -17.91 -14.74
C ALA A 236 -13.19 -19.17 -14.16
N GLU A 237 -13.21 -19.34 -12.84
CA GLU A 237 -13.92 -20.44 -12.17
C GLU A 237 -15.43 -20.28 -12.28
N ALA A 238 -15.97 -19.08 -12.06
CA ALA A 238 -17.38 -18.78 -12.25
C ALA A 238 -17.80 -18.99 -13.72
N ALA A 239 -16.93 -18.60 -14.66
CA ALA A 239 -17.10 -18.85 -16.08
C ALA A 239 -17.14 -20.36 -16.41
N ALA A 240 -16.20 -21.12 -15.84
CA ALA A 240 -16.12 -22.56 -16.05
C ALA A 240 -17.31 -23.31 -15.41
N ALA A 241 -17.82 -22.86 -14.27
CA ALA A 241 -18.99 -23.41 -13.62
C ALA A 241 -20.26 -23.19 -14.48
N ALA A 242 -20.49 -21.96 -14.95
CA ALA A 242 -21.61 -21.65 -15.83
C ALA A 242 -21.59 -22.50 -17.12
N ALA A 243 -20.40 -22.71 -17.72
CA ALA A 243 -20.26 -23.54 -18.91
C ALA A 243 -20.60 -25.03 -18.67
N ARG A 244 -20.35 -25.56 -17.46
CA ARG A 244 -20.72 -26.94 -17.10
C ARG A 244 -22.23 -27.10 -16.94
N ASP A 245 -22.88 -26.12 -16.32
CA ASP A 245 -24.33 -26.13 -16.11
C ASP A 245 -25.08 -26.03 -17.45
N ASP A 246 -24.61 -25.18 -18.37
CA ASP A 246 -25.15 -25.08 -19.74
C ASP A 246 -24.97 -26.40 -20.53
N ALA A 247 -23.79 -27.04 -20.41
CA ALA A 247 -23.53 -28.33 -21.06
C ALA A 247 -24.42 -29.46 -20.50
N ALA A 248 -24.65 -29.47 -19.18
CA ALA A 248 -25.54 -30.42 -18.52
C ALA A 248 -27.01 -30.23 -18.95
N ALA A 249 -27.46 -28.97 -19.06
CA ALA A 249 -28.81 -28.63 -19.52
C ALA A 249 -29.02 -29.02 -21.00
N ALA A 250 -28.02 -28.83 -21.86
CA ALA A 250 -28.07 -29.25 -23.25
C ALA A 250 -28.19 -30.78 -23.38
N ALA A 251 -27.38 -31.53 -22.63
CA ALA A 251 -27.41 -33.00 -22.65
C ALA A 251 -28.74 -33.60 -22.17
N ALA A 252 -29.37 -33.00 -21.15
CA ALA A 252 -30.68 -33.41 -20.66
C ALA A 252 -31.79 -33.21 -21.71
N THR A 253 -31.69 -32.13 -22.49
CA THR A 253 -32.65 -31.83 -23.57
C THR A 253 -32.56 -32.89 -24.68
N THR A 254 -31.35 -33.23 -25.12
CA THR A 254 -31.12 -34.25 -26.17
C THR A 254 -31.57 -35.64 -25.75
N ALA A 255 -31.39 -36.00 -24.47
CA ALA A 255 -31.85 -37.28 -23.94
C ALA A 255 -33.39 -37.38 -23.90
N THR A 256 -34.07 -36.27 -23.65
CA THR A 256 -35.54 -36.22 -23.61
C THR A 256 -36.15 -36.34 -25.00
N GLU A 257 -35.53 -35.72 -26.02
CA GLU A 257 -35.96 -35.86 -27.42
C GLU A 257 -35.72 -37.28 -27.96
N ALA A 258 -34.62 -37.93 -27.57
CA ALA A 258 -34.31 -39.30 -27.99
C ALA A 258 -35.24 -40.36 -27.36
N ALA A 259 -35.83 -40.08 -26.20
CA ALA A 259 -36.75 -41.00 -25.51
C ALA A 259 -38.23 -40.84 -25.95
N GLY A 260 -38.54 -39.79 -26.71
CA GLY A 260 -39.91 -39.45 -27.14
C GLY A 260 -40.28 -39.83 -28.58
N GLY A 261 -39.38 -40.46 -29.33
CA GLY A 261 -39.60 -40.96 -30.70
C GLY A 261 -39.56 -42.48 -30.77
#